data_AF-A0A8D8UR29-F1
#
_entry.id   AF-A0A8D8UR29-F1
#
_cell.length_a   1.000
_cell.length_b   1.000
_cell.length_c   1.000
_cell.angle_alpha   90.00
_cell.angle_beta   90.00
_cell.angle_gamma   90.00
#
_symmetry.space_group_name_H-M   'P 1'
#
loop_
_entity.id
_entity.type
_entity.pdbx_description
1 polymer ?
#
loop_
_entity_poly.entity_id
_entity_poly.type
_entity_poly.pdbx_seq_one_letter_code
_entity_poly.pdbx_strand_id
1 'polypeptide(L)'
;MVIRVKKYEAGEAVRYITRRGALKKLQVTLKQFRTLCILKGVYPREPIKRKRAQRGKPGVKILYYKKDINFLLHEPNLVIMRQQRALFEKLKSKKELHDHIAKKKLKTNFPFVKLNHIVKERYPTFIDALRDMDDALTLCILIGRLPGLKRQRLGQDKGLVELCQRLPVEFMHAVIHARALRKVFISIKGFYFQAEFKGQKVTWIIPHLYGHQPYDKKQIDIRTMLTFAEFYTSLLGFTLYRLYHTLNLAYPPTFSNCFRSLPASDKEVVDKEILHSERVAALNMDISVNASGMSVPAASSLDQEEEEGADFDYFPTNAEADAEKVEAYKREAEKVRKLKRLFEGLKVFLNREVPREPLTLALRSFGAKVSWDKTMFVGATFPEDDETITHQIVDRPSIGKQYISRYYVQPQWVFDSINAKELVPVEKYFLGVTLPPHLSPFIDTTKTEHYVPPEAEDPENEALRDPKNIQTLSKVRKGPRQLRQQQAEEDKKREEEKEREELENAKKCSDTEEEEDEGEDEEEEEGSGDEGLG
;
A
#
# COMPACT_ATOMS: atom_id res chain seq x y z
N MET A 1 -6.52 57.29 1.12
CA MET A 1 -7.48 56.40 0.42
C MET A 1 -7.16 54.95 0.75
N VAL A 2 -7.99 54.27 1.54
CA VAL A 2 -7.87 52.81 1.71
C VAL A 2 -8.47 52.15 0.48
N ILE A 3 -7.64 51.47 -0.33
CA ILE A 3 -8.11 50.75 -1.52
C ILE A 3 -9.05 49.63 -1.06
N ARG A 4 -10.36 49.82 -1.25
CA ARG A 4 -11.37 48.77 -0.98
C ARG A 4 -11.15 47.62 -1.97
N VAL A 5 -10.61 46.51 -1.47
CA VAL A 5 -10.44 45.26 -2.24
C VAL A 5 -11.81 44.78 -2.70
N LYS A 6 -11.99 44.53 -4.01
CA LYS A 6 -13.31 44.10 -4.51
C LYS A 6 -13.66 42.73 -3.95
N LYS A 7 -14.96 42.49 -3.81
CA LYS A 7 -15.50 41.23 -3.27
C LYS A 7 -14.95 40.03 -4.06
N TYR A 8 -14.44 39.03 -3.35
CA TYR A 8 -13.83 37.81 -3.90
C TYR A 8 -12.46 37.97 -4.60
N GLU A 9 -11.79 39.12 -4.48
CA GLU A 9 -10.42 39.33 -4.96
C GLU A 9 -9.35 38.98 -3.91
N ALA A 10 -9.76 38.66 -2.67
CA ALA A 10 -8.86 38.21 -1.61
C ALA A 10 -9.42 37.04 -0.79
N GLY A 11 -8.51 36.24 -0.24
CA GLY A 11 -8.82 35.08 0.60
C GLY A 11 -9.14 33.81 -0.19
N GLU A 12 -10.03 32.97 0.34
CA GLU A 12 -10.34 31.65 -0.22
C GLU A 12 -10.82 31.67 -1.67
N ALA A 13 -11.53 32.73 -2.09
CA ALA A 13 -12.01 32.86 -3.47
C ALA A 13 -10.90 32.89 -4.53
N VAL A 14 -9.69 33.31 -4.15
CA VAL A 14 -8.51 33.32 -5.04
C VAL A 14 -7.69 32.05 -4.90
N ARG A 15 -7.68 31.44 -3.71
CA ARG A 15 -6.92 30.22 -3.41
C ARG A 15 -7.44 29.02 -4.19
N TYR A 16 -8.75 28.94 -4.42
CA TYR A 16 -9.37 27.80 -5.09
C TYR A 16 -9.81 28.12 -6.52
N ILE A 17 -9.77 27.09 -7.37
CA ILE A 17 -10.31 27.11 -8.73
C ILE A 17 -11.22 25.90 -8.93
N THR A 18 -12.36 26.13 -9.59
CA THR A 18 -13.28 25.03 -9.93
C THR A 18 -12.69 24.13 -11.00
N ARG A 19 -13.08 22.84 -11.02
CA ARG A 19 -12.67 21.89 -12.07
C ARG A 19 -12.86 22.45 -13.49
N ARG A 20 -14.00 23.10 -13.77
CA ARG A 20 -14.26 23.74 -15.08
C ARG A 20 -13.29 24.88 -15.37
N GLY A 21 -12.94 25.68 -14.36
CA GLY A 21 -11.93 26.73 -14.48
C GLY A 21 -10.53 26.17 -14.77
N ALA A 22 -10.14 25.10 -14.08
CA ALA A 22 -8.87 24.43 -14.30
C ALA A 22 -8.75 23.86 -15.72
N LEU A 23 -9.81 23.21 -16.23
CA LEU A 23 -9.86 22.69 -17.60
C LEU A 23 -9.69 23.80 -18.66
N LYS A 24 -10.39 24.93 -18.47
CA LYS A 24 -10.25 26.09 -19.38
C LYS A 24 -8.84 26.66 -19.35
N LYS A 25 -8.24 26.76 -18.17
CA LYS A 25 -6.88 27.30 -18.00
C LYS A 25 -5.80 26.41 -18.61
N LEU A 26 -5.91 25.09 -18.43
CA LEU A 26 -4.93 24.12 -18.94
C LEU A 26 -5.17 23.74 -20.41
N GLN A 27 -6.34 24.05 -20.97
CA GLN A 27 -6.74 23.73 -22.36
C GLN A 27 -6.69 22.22 -22.69
N VAL A 28 -7.09 21.38 -21.72
CA VAL A 28 -7.07 19.91 -21.83
C VAL A 28 -8.47 19.32 -21.67
N THR A 29 -8.65 18.11 -22.21
CA THR A 29 -9.88 17.33 -22.02
C THR A 29 -10.01 16.82 -20.57
N LEU A 30 -11.23 16.49 -20.14
CA LEU A 30 -11.47 15.95 -18.79
C LEU A 30 -10.65 14.68 -18.51
N LYS A 31 -10.47 13.81 -19.52
CA LYS A 31 -9.62 12.61 -19.39
C LYS A 31 -8.18 13.00 -19.08
N GLN A 32 -7.58 13.82 -19.95
CA GLN A 32 -6.18 14.20 -19.84
C GLN A 32 -5.92 14.96 -18.54
N PHE A 33 -6.85 15.81 -18.12
CA PHE A 33 -6.79 16.48 -16.84
C PHE A 33 -6.76 15.49 -15.66
N ARG A 34 -7.63 14.48 -15.64
CA ARG A 34 -7.61 13.44 -14.60
C ARG A 34 -6.27 12.69 -14.59
N THR A 35 -5.80 12.24 -15.76
CA THR A 35 -4.50 11.57 -15.88
C THR A 35 -3.37 12.45 -15.35
N LEU A 36 -3.31 13.72 -15.75
CA LEU A 36 -2.28 14.66 -15.31
C LEU A 36 -2.34 14.90 -13.78
N CYS A 37 -3.55 15.03 -13.22
CA CYS A 37 -3.73 15.15 -11.77
C CYS A 37 -3.22 13.92 -11.03
N ILE A 38 -3.47 12.72 -11.56
CA ILE A 38 -2.99 11.45 -10.98
C ILE A 38 -1.46 11.39 -11.02
N LEU A 39 -0.86 11.66 -12.18
CA LEU A 39 0.59 11.60 -12.35
C LEU A 39 1.32 12.56 -11.39
N LYS A 40 0.80 13.77 -11.20
CA LYS A 40 1.43 14.80 -10.34
C LYS A 40 0.96 14.77 -8.89
N GLY A 41 -0.01 13.93 -8.52
CA GLY A 41 -0.56 13.90 -7.17
C GLY A 41 -1.35 15.17 -6.80
N VAL A 42 -2.10 15.76 -7.75
CA VAL A 42 -2.98 16.90 -7.47
C VAL A 42 -4.38 16.39 -7.12
N TYR A 43 -4.77 16.61 -5.86
CA TYR A 43 -6.04 16.14 -5.31
C TYR A 43 -7.05 17.29 -5.19
N PRO A 44 -8.36 17.00 -5.32
CA PRO A 44 -9.39 17.96 -4.97
C PRO A 44 -9.33 18.30 -3.48
N ARG A 45 -9.64 19.55 -3.13
CA ARG A 45 -9.56 20.07 -1.75
C ARG A 45 -10.86 20.72 -1.34
N GLU A 46 -11.24 20.50 -0.09
CA GLU A 46 -12.42 21.12 0.49
C GLU A 46 -12.04 22.41 1.21
N PRO A 47 -12.61 23.56 0.81
CA PRO A 47 -12.38 24.84 1.49
C PRO A 47 -13.18 24.93 2.79
N ILE A 48 -12.64 25.65 3.77
CA ILE A 48 -13.32 25.93 5.04
C ILE A 48 -14.61 26.72 4.79
N LYS A 49 -14.56 27.81 4.01
CA LYS A 49 -15.75 28.63 3.66
C LYS A 49 -16.14 28.44 2.21
N ARG A 50 -16.85 27.34 1.94
CA ARG A 50 -17.29 26.93 0.59
C ARG A 50 -18.01 28.01 -0.22
N LYS A 51 -18.94 28.76 0.41
CA LYS A 51 -19.68 29.85 -0.27
C LYS A 51 -18.72 30.93 -0.77
N ARG A 52 -17.69 31.29 0.01
CA ARG A 52 -16.68 32.29 -0.38
C ARG A 52 -15.77 31.77 -1.49
N ALA A 53 -15.31 30.52 -1.40
CA ALA A 53 -14.49 29.88 -2.42
C ALA A 53 -15.21 29.77 -3.79
N GLN A 54 -16.53 29.59 -3.79
CA GLN A 54 -17.34 29.49 -5.01
C GLN A 54 -17.90 30.81 -5.51
N ARG A 55 -17.42 31.95 -4.98
CA ARG A 55 -17.91 33.30 -5.32
C ARG A 55 -19.43 33.44 -5.12
N GLY A 56 -19.94 32.90 -4.02
CA GLY A 56 -21.36 32.97 -3.65
C GLY A 56 -22.28 31.96 -4.36
N LYS A 57 -21.75 31.07 -5.22
CA LYS A 57 -22.60 30.08 -5.92
C LYS A 57 -23.04 28.97 -4.96
N PRO A 58 -24.33 28.62 -4.91
CA PRO A 58 -24.80 27.45 -4.18
C PRO A 58 -24.36 26.16 -4.88
N GLY A 59 -24.14 25.11 -4.09
CA GLY A 59 -23.87 23.76 -4.58
C GLY A 59 -22.48 23.20 -4.27
N VAL A 60 -22.37 21.87 -4.36
CA VAL A 60 -21.16 21.10 -4.07
C VAL A 60 -20.32 20.96 -5.34
N LYS A 61 -19.36 21.87 -5.55
CA LYS A 61 -18.39 21.76 -6.65
C LYS A 61 -17.04 21.25 -6.16
N ILE A 62 -16.38 20.50 -7.03
CA ILE A 62 -14.99 20.06 -6.86
C ILE A 62 -14.06 21.24 -7.11
N LEU A 63 -13.22 21.53 -6.12
CA LEU A 63 -12.28 22.63 -6.09
C LEU A 63 -10.85 22.10 -5.99
N TYR A 64 -9.92 22.81 -6.62
CA TYR A 64 -8.48 22.56 -6.57
C TYR A 64 -7.77 23.83 -6.11
N TYR A 65 -6.56 23.71 -5.56
CA TYR A 65 -5.75 24.90 -5.30
C TYR A 65 -5.27 25.52 -6.62
N LYS A 66 -5.33 26.85 -6.70
CA LYS A 66 -4.83 27.61 -7.85
C LYS A 66 -3.31 27.46 -8.00
N LYS A 67 -2.59 27.29 -6.89
CA LYS A 67 -1.14 27.02 -6.88
C LYS A 67 -0.83 25.72 -7.61
N ASP A 68 -1.53 24.63 -7.28
CA ASP A 68 -1.33 23.32 -7.91
C ASP A 68 -1.66 23.36 -9.41
N ILE A 69 -2.73 24.06 -9.82
CA ILE A 69 -3.06 24.21 -11.24
C ILE A 69 -2.01 25.07 -11.99
N ASN A 70 -1.39 26.04 -11.33
CA ASN A 70 -0.28 26.79 -11.92
C ASN A 70 0.94 25.89 -12.07
N PHE A 71 1.24 25.05 -11.08
CA PHE A 71 2.30 24.05 -11.16
C PHE A 71 2.09 23.12 -12.36
N LEU A 72 0.86 22.61 -12.56
CA LEU A 72 0.50 21.79 -13.72
C LEU A 72 0.68 22.50 -15.08
N LEU A 73 0.69 23.84 -15.10
CA LEU A 73 0.85 24.61 -16.35
C LEU A 73 2.29 24.56 -16.88
N HIS A 74 3.27 24.39 -15.98
CA HIS A 74 4.70 24.33 -16.31
C HIS A 74 5.17 22.89 -16.64
N GLU A 75 4.26 21.92 -16.64
CA GLU A 75 4.58 20.52 -16.90
C GLU A 75 4.90 20.24 -18.37
N PRO A 76 6.04 19.59 -18.70
CA PRO A 76 6.39 19.25 -20.07
C PRO A 76 5.40 18.24 -20.68
N ASN A 77 4.85 17.34 -19.86
CA ASN A 77 3.85 16.37 -20.30
C ASN A 77 2.55 17.03 -20.80
N LEU A 78 2.24 18.25 -20.36
CA LEU A 78 1.10 19.01 -20.86
C LEU A 78 1.25 19.35 -22.35
N VAL A 79 2.46 19.72 -22.77
CA VAL A 79 2.79 20.02 -24.17
C VAL A 79 2.63 18.76 -25.03
N ILE A 80 3.13 17.63 -24.55
CA ILE A 80 2.98 16.34 -25.22
C ILE A 80 1.51 15.96 -25.35
N MET A 81 0.70 16.11 -24.31
CA MET A 81 -0.75 15.82 -24.37
C MET A 81 -1.50 16.71 -25.37
N ARG A 82 -1.09 17.98 -25.53
CA ARG A 82 -1.63 18.89 -26.55
C ARG A 82 -1.23 18.45 -27.96
N GLN A 83 0.02 18.04 -28.16
CA GLN A 83 0.50 17.47 -29.43
C GLN A 83 -0.23 16.18 -29.78
N GLN A 84 -0.42 15.27 -28.82
CA GLN A 84 -1.21 14.05 -29.00
C GLN A 84 -2.63 14.36 -29.47
N ARG A 85 -3.29 15.38 -28.88
CA ARG A 85 -4.63 15.80 -29.30
C ARG A 85 -4.65 16.30 -30.75
N ALA A 86 -3.72 17.19 -31.10
CA ALA A 86 -3.62 17.70 -32.48
C ALA A 86 -3.37 16.56 -33.48
N LEU A 87 -2.54 15.58 -33.12
CA LEU A 87 -2.31 14.39 -33.94
C LEU A 87 -3.53 13.48 -34.01
N PHE A 88 -4.33 13.36 -32.95
CA PHE A 88 -5.59 12.62 -32.98
C PHE A 88 -6.60 13.24 -33.95
N GLU A 89 -6.71 14.57 -33.96
CA GLU A 89 -7.58 15.28 -34.91
C GLU A 89 -7.10 15.09 -36.36
N LYS A 90 -5.78 15.18 -36.60
CA LYS A 90 -5.17 14.86 -37.92
C LYS A 90 -5.38 13.41 -38.33
N LEU A 91 -5.26 12.46 -37.40
CA LEU A 91 -5.52 11.04 -37.64
C LEU A 91 -6.99 10.77 -37.98
N LYS A 92 -7.93 11.50 -37.36
CA LYS A 92 -9.35 11.42 -37.67
C LYS A 92 -9.63 11.93 -39.08
N SER A 93 -9.13 13.13 -39.40
CA SER A 93 -9.27 13.72 -40.74
C SER A 93 -8.66 12.82 -41.84
N LYS A 94 -7.46 12.28 -41.63
CA LYS A 94 -6.84 11.34 -42.58
C LYS A 94 -7.52 9.98 -42.66
N LYS A 95 -8.23 9.56 -41.61
CA LYS A 95 -9.07 8.36 -41.64
C LYS A 95 -10.31 8.59 -42.50
N GLU A 96 -10.93 9.76 -42.41
CA GLU A 96 -12.09 10.15 -43.23
C GLU A 96 -11.68 10.29 -44.71
N LEU A 97 -10.47 10.79 -44.98
CA LEU A 97 -9.91 10.88 -46.33
C LEU A 97 -9.37 9.53 -46.89
N HIS A 98 -9.45 8.43 -46.13
CA HIS A 98 -8.91 7.12 -46.51
C HIS A 98 -7.41 7.09 -46.89
N ASP A 99 -6.62 8.08 -46.46
CA ASP A 99 -5.17 8.15 -46.68
C ASP A 99 -4.40 7.18 -45.75
N HIS A 100 -4.26 5.92 -46.18
CA HIS A 100 -3.63 4.87 -45.36
C HIS A 100 -2.14 5.13 -45.09
N ILE A 101 -1.39 5.69 -46.04
CA ILE A 101 0.06 5.93 -45.92
C ILE A 101 0.34 7.05 -44.91
N ALA A 102 -0.34 8.19 -45.04
CA ALA A 102 -0.20 9.32 -44.13
C ALA A 102 -0.62 8.93 -42.70
N LYS A 103 -1.68 8.13 -42.56
CA LYS A 103 -2.13 7.58 -41.28
C LYS A 103 -1.08 6.69 -40.62
N LYS A 104 -0.36 5.84 -41.38
CA LYS A 104 0.74 5.03 -40.84
C LYS A 104 1.89 5.92 -40.34
N LYS A 105 2.32 6.91 -41.13
CA LYS A 105 3.37 7.88 -40.71
C LYS A 105 2.99 8.66 -39.44
N LEU A 106 1.72 9.07 -39.33
CA LEU A 106 1.22 9.76 -38.13
C LEU A 106 1.16 8.85 -36.90
N LYS A 107 0.91 7.55 -37.08
CA LYS A 107 0.92 6.56 -35.99
C LYS A 107 2.33 6.26 -35.50
N THR A 108 3.32 6.18 -36.39
CA THR A 108 4.73 5.95 -35.99
C THR A 108 5.29 7.15 -35.23
N ASN A 109 4.90 8.36 -35.62
CA ASN A 109 5.36 9.60 -34.97
C ASN A 109 4.51 9.99 -33.75
N PHE A 110 3.73 9.06 -33.18
CA PHE A 110 2.89 9.37 -32.04
C PHE A 110 3.74 9.60 -30.77
N PRO A 111 3.70 10.80 -30.16
CA PRO A 111 4.57 11.11 -29.03
C PRO A 111 4.08 10.39 -27.77
N PHE A 112 5.01 9.82 -27.01
CA PHE A 112 4.74 9.13 -25.76
C PHE A 112 5.01 10.04 -24.56
N VAL A 113 4.20 9.89 -23.51
CA VAL A 113 4.40 10.61 -22.26
C VAL A 113 5.51 9.93 -21.49
N LYS A 114 6.59 10.67 -21.17
CA LYS A 114 7.67 10.16 -20.33
C LYS A 114 7.32 10.41 -18.86
N LEU A 115 7.37 9.37 -18.03
CA LEU A 115 7.05 9.46 -16.60
C LEU A 115 8.29 9.65 -15.70
N ASN A 116 9.48 9.47 -16.26
CA ASN A 116 10.74 9.45 -15.49
C ASN A 116 11.00 10.71 -14.66
N HIS A 117 10.74 11.89 -15.21
CA HIS A 117 10.94 13.16 -14.48
C HIS A 117 9.92 13.32 -13.35
N ILE A 118 8.67 12.89 -13.55
CA ILE A 118 7.62 12.94 -12.53
C ILE A 118 8.00 12.08 -11.33
N VAL A 119 8.49 10.86 -11.57
CA VAL A 119 8.92 9.95 -10.49
C VAL A 119 10.05 10.58 -9.69
N LYS A 120 11.06 11.16 -10.36
CA LYS A 120 12.21 11.80 -9.69
C LYS A 120 11.83 13.05 -8.90
N GLU A 121 10.89 13.84 -9.39
CA GLU A 121 10.40 15.03 -8.68
C GLU A 121 9.56 14.67 -7.45
N ARG A 122 8.74 13.61 -7.54
CA ARG A 122 7.87 13.16 -6.44
C ARG A 122 8.65 12.40 -5.36
N TYR A 123 9.64 11.61 -5.78
CA TYR A 123 10.47 10.79 -4.90
C TYR A 123 11.94 11.16 -5.10
N PRO A 124 12.43 12.22 -4.42
CA PRO A 124 13.81 12.65 -4.55
C PRO A 124 14.78 11.63 -3.94
N THR A 125 14.36 10.94 -2.87
CA THR A 125 15.16 9.90 -2.22
C THR A 125 14.60 8.50 -2.50
N PHE A 126 15.47 7.49 -2.39
CA PHE A 126 15.06 6.10 -2.51
C PHE A 126 14.20 5.62 -1.35
N ILE A 127 14.40 6.16 -0.15
CA ILE A 127 13.61 5.81 1.03
C ILE A 127 12.17 6.28 0.84
N ASP A 128 11.96 7.49 0.29
CA ASP A 128 10.63 7.99 -0.04
C ASP A 128 9.93 7.10 -1.08
N ALA A 129 10.68 6.61 -2.06
CA ALA A 129 10.15 5.69 -3.07
C ALA A 129 9.80 4.31 -2.49
N LEU A 130 10.56 3.83 -1.48
CA LEU A 130 10.26 2.58 -0.77
C LEU A 130 8.99 2.70 0.09
N ARG A 131 8.70 3.86 0.68
CA ARG A 131 7.50 4.09 1.51
C ARG A 131 6.21 3.94 0.73
N ASP A 132 6.18 4.42 -0.51
CA ASP A 132 4.99 4.35 -1.39
C ASP A 132 4.94 3.04 -2.22
N MET A 133 5.86 2.09 -1.96
CA MET A 133 5.93 0.83 -2.71
C MET A 133 4.76 -0.12 -2.40
N ASP A 134 4.19 -0.03 -1.20
CA ASP A 134 3.06 -0.86 -0.72
C ASP A 134 1.84 -0.78 -1.67
N ASP A 135 1.40 0.45 -1.95
CA ASP A 135 0.28 0.73 -2.85
C ASP A 135 0.61 0.35 -4.31
N ALA A 136 1.87 0.52 -4.71
CA ALA A 136 2.33 0.18 -6.05
C ALA A 136 2.28 -1.33 -6.29
N LEU A 137 2.79 -2.13 -5.36
CA LEU A 137 2.82 -3.59 -5.45
C LEU A 137 1.40 -4.17 -5.44
N THR A 138 0.57 -3.75 -4.48
CA THR A 138 -0.82 -4.23 -4.37
C THR A 138 -1.63 -3.96 -5.64
N LEU A 139 -1.54 -2.76 -6.21
CA LEU A 139 -2.25 -2.42 -7.45
C LEU A 139 -1.71 -3.19 -8.66
N CYS A 140 -0.39 -3.32 -8.80
CA CYS A 140 0.23 -4.07 -9.90
C CYS A 140 -0.17 -5.55 -9.86
N ILE A 141 -0.12 -6.18 -8.67
CA ILE A 141 -0.56 -7.56 -8.47
C ILE A 141 -2.04 -7.70 -8.84
N LEU A 142 -2.91 -6.81 -8.34
CA LEU A 142 -4.34 -6.83 -8.66
C LEU A 142 -4.60 -6.77 -10.17
N ILE A 143 -3.95 -5.84 -10.87
CA ILE A 143 -4.11 -5.68 -12.32
C ILE A 143 -3.55 -6.88 -13.09
N GLY A 144 -2.45 -7.47 -12.61
CA GLY A 144 -1.88 -8.68 -13.18
C GLY A 144 -2.78 -9.92 -13.05
N ARG A 145 -3.67 -9.96 -12.06
CA ARG A 145 -4.62 -11.06 -11.82
C ARG A 145 -6.00 -10.86 -12.48
N LEU A 146 -6.39 -9.61 -12.76
CA LEU A 146 -7.73 -9.30 -13.26
C LEU A 146 -7.98 -9.83 -14.70
N PRO A 147 -8.98 -10.70 -14.91
CA PRO A 147 -9.41 -11.11 -16.24
C PRO A 147 -10.16 -9.95 -16.93
N GLY A 148 -9.73 -9.56 -18.14
CA GLY A 148 -10.56 -8.71 -19.03
C GLY A 148 -10.07 -7.29 -19.33
N LEU A 149 -8.99 -6.80 -18.71
CA LEU A 149 -8.46 -5.46 -19.06
C LEU A 149 -7.96 -5.37 -20.52
N LYS A 150 -7.65 -6.52 -21.15
CA LYS A 150 -7.21 -6.61 -22.56
C LYS A 150 -8.23 -6.01 -23.55
N ARG A 151 -9.53 -5.89 -23.20
CA ARG A 151 -10.58 -5.39 -24.12
C ARG A 151 -10.82 -3.88 -24.07
N GLN A 152 -10.43 -3.16 -23.01
CA GLN A 152 -10.95 -1.79 -22.79
C GLN A 152 -10.00 -0.64 -23.18
N ARG A 153 -8.75 -0.93 -23.57
CA ARG A 153 -7.91 0.05 -24.30
C ARG A 153 -7.21 -0.59 -25.50
N LEU A 154 -7.54 -0.02 -26.66
CA LEU A 154 -6.84 -0.14 -27.94
C LEU A 154 -5.33 -0.32 -27.77
N GLY A 155 -4.78 -1.48 -28.15
CA GLY A 155 -3.46 -1.67 -28.78
C GLY A 155 -2.15 -1.18 -28.12
N GLN A 156 -2.16 -0.18 -27.24
CA GLN A 156 -0.97 0.47 -26.66
C GLN A 156 -0.63 -0.05 -25.25
N ASP A 157 -1.60 -0.62 -24.53
CA ASP A 157 -1.43 -1.03 -23.13
C ASP A 157 -1.07 -2.52 -22.98
N LYS A 158 -0.78 -3.24 -24.09
CA LYS A 158 -0.44 -4.68 -24.03
C LYS A 158 0.80 -4.94 -23.16
N GLY A 159 1.78 -4.03 -23.19
CA GLY A 159 2.97 -4.12 -22.34
C GLY A 159 2.73 -3.77 -20.87
N LEU A 160 1.71 -2.99 -20.53
CA LEU A 160 1.48 -2.57 -19.14
C LEU A 160 1.07 -3.75 -18.26
N VAL A 161 0.20 -4.63 -18.75
CA VAL A 161 -0.23 -5.82 -18.01
C VAL A 161 0.94 -6.78 -17.81
N GLU A 162 1.78 -6.97 -18.82
CA GLU A 162 2.99 -7.78 -18.74
C GLU A 162 3.98 -7.23 -17.72
N LEU A 163 4.21 -5.91 -17.71
CA LEU A 163 5.02 -5.23 -16.70
C LEU A 163 4.43 -5.38 -15.29
N CYS A 164 3.11 -5.20 -15.13
CA CYS A 164 2.42 -5.41 -13.85
C CYS A 164 2.50 -6.86 -13.36
N GLN A 165 2.68 -7.84 -14.25
CA GLN A 165 2.87 -9.24 -13.88
C GLN A 165 4.34 -9.55 -13.55
N ARG A 166 5.27 -8.92 -14.27
CA ARG A 166 6.71 -9.14 -14.15
C ARG A 166 7.33 -8.43 -12.94
N LEU A 167 7.07 -7.13 -12.77
CA LEU A 167 7.72 -6.30 -11.72
C LEU A 167 7.46 -6.82 -10.29
N PRO A 168 6.24 -7.26 -9.90
CA PRO A 168 6.05 -7.84 -8.57
C PRO A 168 6.81 -9.14 -8.36
N VAL A 169 7.03 -9.94 -9.42
CA VAL A 169 7.83 -11.18 -9.33
C VAL A 169 9.30 -10.86 -9.16
N GLU A 170 9.82 -9.86 -9.88
CA GLU A 170 11.17 -9.33 -9.65
C GLU A 170 11.33 -8.84 -8.20
N PHE A 171 10.33 -8.11 -7.66
CA PHE A 171 10.35 -7.69 -6.26
C PHE A 171 10.36 -8.87 -5.30
N MET A 172 9.46 -9.85 -5.47
CA MET A 172 9.40 -11.05 -4.64
C MET A 172 10.71 -11.84 -4.69
N HIS A 173 11.35 -11.90 -5.86
CA HIS A 173 12.65 -12.50 -6.01
C HIS A 173 13.74 -11.72 -5.24
N ALA A 174 13.73 -10.38 -5.31
CA ALA A 174 14.66 -9.57 -4.53
C ALA A 174 14.48 -9.79 -3.01
N VAL A 175 13.23 -9.97 -2.55
CA VAL A 175 12.92 -10.32 -1.14
C VAL A 175 13.49 -11.70 -0.77
N ILE A 176 13.37 -12.69 -1.64
CA ILE A 176 13.94 -14.05 -1.43
C ILE A 176 15.47 -13.97 -1.30
N HIS A 177 16.12 -13.29 -2.25
CA HIS A 177 17.58 -13.16 -2.25
C HIS A 177 18.10 -12.39 -1.03
N ALA A 178 17.43 -11.30 -0.66
CA ALA A 178 17.81 -10.47 0.50
C ALA A 178 17.38 -11.08 1.85
N ARG A 179 16.60 -12.18 1.87
CA ARG A 179 16.00 -12.76 3.08
C ARG A 179 15.35 -11.69 3.97
N ALA A 180 14.61 -10.79 3.33
CA ALA A 180 14.12 -9.54 3.93
C ALA A 180 12.72 -9.66 4.54
N LEU A 181 12.07 -10.83 4.45
CA LEU A 181 10.73 -11.06 4.95
C LEU A 181 10.72 -11.07 6.50
N ARG A 182 9.67 -10.49 7.12
CA ARG A 182 9.56 -10.33 8.58
C ARG A 182 8.25 -10.83 9.16
N LYS A 183 7.12 -10.51 8.53
CA LYS A 183 5.79 -10.93 8.99
C LYS A 183 4.98 -11.46 7.84
N VAL A 184 4.14 -12.45 8.11
CA VAL A 184 3.23 -13.01 7.12
C VAL A 184 1.87 -13.27 7.75
N PHE A 185 0.78 -13.04 7.04
CA PHE A 185 -0.56 -13.28 7.57
C PHE A 185 -1.54 -13.71 6.48
N ILE A 186 -2.37 -14.70 6.78
CA ILE A 186 -3.44 -15.15 5.90
C ILE A 186 -4.75 -14.51 6.35
N SER A 187 -5.41 -13.83 5.42
CA SER A 187 -6.76 -13.30 5.63
C SER A 187 -7.72 -13.83 4.57
N ILE A 188 -9.01 -13.59 4.76
CA ILE A 188 -10.07 -13.84 3.79
C ILE A 188 -9.80 -13.08 2.47
N LYS A 189 -9.14 -11.91 2.54
CA LYS A 189 -8.81 -11.10 1.36
C LYS A 189 -7.63 -11.64 0.54
N GLY A 190 -6.70 -12.33 1.19
CA GLY A 190 -5.42 -12.72 0.59
C GLY A 190 -4.31 -12.89 1.62
N PHE A 191 -3.09 -13.03 1.12
CA PHE A 191 -1.85 -13.18 1.88
C PHE A 191 -1.18 -11.83 2.05
N TYR A 192 -0.92 -11.43 3.29
CA TYR A 192 -0.20 -10.22 3.65
C TYR A 192 1.26 -10.58 3.92
N PHE A 193 2.17 -9.86 3.29
CA PHE A 193 3.61 -10.00 3.50
C PHE A 193 4.18 -8.67 3.94
N GLN A 194 5.11 -8.70 4.89
CA GLN A 194 5.91 -7.54 5.28
C GLN A 194 7.39 -7.87 5.10
N ALA A 195 8.06 -7.10 4.25
CA ALA A 195 9.52 -7.13 4.11
C ALA A 195 10.14 -5.84 4.63
N GLU A 196 11.41 -5.91 5.00
CA GLU A 196 12.17 -4.78 5.52
C GLU A 196 13.40 -4.51 4.64
N PHE A 197 13.45 -3.32 4.04
CA PHE A 197 14.58 -2.86 3.23
C PHE A 197 15.13 -1.56 3.80
N LYS A 198 16.42 -1.52 4.17
CA LYS A 198 17.10 -0.34 4.72
C LYS A 198 16.31 0.34 5.87
N GLY A 199 15.72 -0.46 6.76
CA GLY A 199 14.90 -0.01 7.89
C GLY A 199 13.48 0.47 7.53
N GLN A 200 13.10 0.50 6.23
CA GLN A 200 11.74 0.76 5.80
C GLN A 200 10.98 -0.55 5.64
N LYS A 201 9.81 -0.64 6.29
CA LYS A 201 8.90 -1.78 6.17
C LYS A 201 7.98 -1.57 4.97
N VAL A 202 7.90 -2.57 4.11
CA VAL A 202 7.05 -2.63 2.91
C VAL A 202 6.02 -3.73 3.10
N THR A 203 4.74 -3.37 3.08
CA THR A 203 3.61 -4.30 3.23
C THR A 203 2.82 -4.42 1.94
N TRP A 204 2.59 -5.65 1.47
CA TRP A 204 1.76 -5.88 0.29
C TRP A 204 0.86 -7.10 0.46
N ILE A 205 -0.16 -7.17 -0.40
CA ILE A 205 -1.19 -8.19 -0.37
C ILE A 205 -1.18 -8.94 -1.69
N ILE A 206 -1.11 -10.27 -1.61
CA ILE A 206 -1.36 -11.16 -2.73
C ILE A 206 -2.80 -11.68 -2.59
N PRO A 207 -3.74 -11.28 -3.47
CA PRO A 207 -5.11 -11.74 -3.40
C PRO A 207 -5.21 -13.23 -3.71
N HIS A 208 -6.17 -13.90 -3.09
CA HIS A 208 -6.52 -15.28 -3.42
C HIS A 208 -6.96 -15.40 -4.88
N LEU A 209 -6.65 -16.54 -5.49
CA LEU A 209 -7.01 -16.84 -6.87
C LEU A 209 -8.47 -17.30 -6.95
N TYR A 210 -9.42 -16.37 -6.74
CA TYR A 210 -10.84 -16.64 -6.93
C TYR A 210 -11.31 -16.33 -8.36
N GLY A 211 -12.36 -17.02 -8.80
CA GLY A 211 -13.10 -16.67 -10.00
C GLY A 211 -13.75 -15.30 -9.84
N HIS A 212 -13.45 -14.37 -10.75
CA HIS A 212 -13.94 -13.00 -10.65
C HIS A 212 -15.39 -12.92 -11.13
N GLN A 213 -16.27 -12.38 -10.30
CA GLN A 213 -17.59 -11.95 -10.75
C GLN A 213 -17.41 -10.75 -11.72
N PRO A 214 -18.10 -10.72 -12.87
CA PRO A 214 -18.02 -9.61 -13.79
C PRO A 214 -18.42 -8.30 -13.10
N TYR A 215 -17.50 -7.34 -13.08
CA TYR A 215 -17.71 -6.03 -12.46
C TYR A 215 -18.64 -5.17 -13.31
N ASP A 216 -19.59 -4.50 -12.64
CA ASP A 216 -20.41 -3.48 -13.27
C ASP A 216 -19.58 -2.23 -13.58
N LYS A 217 -19.53 -1.86 -14.86
CA LYS A 217 -18.76 -0.70 -15.37
C LYS A 217 -19.15 0.64 -14.73
N LYS A 218 -20.30 0.71 -14.03
CA LYS A 218 -20.76 1.91 -13.33
C LYS A 218 -20.09 2.11 -11.98
N GLN A 219 -19.56 1.05 -11.36
CA GLN A 219 -19.01 1.10 -10.01
C GLN A 219 -17.51 1.45 -9.99
N ILE A 220 -16.75 0.96 -10.97
CA ILE A 220 -15.28 1.08 -10.96
C ILE A 220 -14.75 1.72 -12.25
N ASP A 221 -14.01 2.83 -12.11
CA ASP A 221 -13.32 3.48 -13.22
C ASP A 221 -11.92 2.86 -13.46
N ILE A 222 -11.91 1.73 -14.18
CA ILE A 222 -10.69 0.97 -14.54
C ILE A 222 -9.65 1.85 -15.25
N ARG A 223 -10.10 2.88 -15.98
CA ARG A 223 -9.19 3.77 -16.71
C ARG A 223 -8.34 4.61 -15.77
N THR A 224 -8.93 5.04 -14.67
CA THR A 224 -8.23 5.76 -13.59
C THR A 224 -7.23 4.81 -12.91
N MET A 225 -7.63 3.56 -12.62
CA MET A 225 -6.71 2.54 -12.08
C MET A 225 -5.52 2.26 -13.01
N LEU A 226 -5.76 2.16 -14.32
CA LEU A 226 -4.69 1.95 -15.30
C LEU A 226 -3.71 3.12 -15.36
N THR A 227 -4.15 4.37 -15.15
CA THR A 227 -3.23 5.51 -15.09
C THR A 227 -2.37 5.51 -13.82
N PHE A 228 -2.91 5.00 -12.70
CA PHE A 228 -2.10 4.74 -11.51
C PHE A 228 -1.10 3.61 -11.76
N ALA A 229 -1.53 2.55 -12.43
CA ALA A 229 -0.66 1.43 -12.78
C ALA A 229 0.52 1.86 -13.64
N GLU A 230 0.28 2.70 -14.66
CA GLU A 230 1.35 3.23 -15.53
C GLU A 230 2.41 4.03 -14.75
N PHE A 231 1.95 4.82 -13.77
CA PHE A 231 2.83 5.52 -12.84
C PHE A 231 3.60 4.55 -11.93
N TYR A 232 2.91 3.60 -11.31
CA TYR A 232 3.49 2.63 -10.40
C TYR A 232 4.44 1.66 -11.07
N THR A 233 4.22 1.26 -12.32
CA THR A 233 5.20 0.45 -13.07
C THR A 233 6.50 1.22 -13.30
N SER A 234 6.42 2.54 -13.53
CA SER A 234 7.61 3.38 -13.66
C SER A 234 8.34 3.52 -12.31
N LEU A 235 7.60 3.73 -11.22
CA LEU A 235 8.14 3.77 -9.85
C LEU A 235 8.83 2.46 -9.46
N LEU A 236 8.16 1.33 -9.68
CA LEU A 236 8.70 -0.01 -9.42
C LEU A 236 9.94 -0.28 -10.28
N GLY A 237 9.95 0.11 -11.55
CA GLY A 237 11.14 -0.04 -12.39
C GLY A 237 12.37 0.68 -11.84
N PHE A 238 12.23 1.95 -11.41
CA PHE A 238 13.36 2.71 -10.82
C PHE A 238 13.81 2.18 -9.46
N THR A 239 12.85 1.81 -8.62
CA THR A 239 13.14 1.29 -7.27
C THR A 239 13.79 -0.09 -7.34
N LEU A 240 13.28 -0.99 -8.19
CA LEU A 240 13.87 -2.31 -8.42
C LEU A 240 15.26 -2.21 -9.03
N TYR A 241 15.47 -1.35 -10.03
CA TYR A 241 16.81 -1.12 -10.58
C TYR A 241 17.82 -0.78 -9.47
N ARG A 242 17.51 0.17 -8.59
CA ARG A 242 18.38 0.54 -7.47
C ARG A 242 18.49 -0.57 -6.42
N LEU A 243 17.42 -1.32 -6.16
CA LEU A 243 17.41 -2.42 -5.20
C LEU A 243 18.31 -3.57 -5.68
N TYR A 244 18.19 -4.00 -6.93
CA TYR A 244 19.03 -5.03 -7.53
C TYR A 244 20.51 -4.65 -7.55
N HIS A 245 20.82 -3.40 -7.90
CA HIS A 245 22.19 -2.89 -7.81
C HIS A 245 22.73 -2.82 -6.38
N THR A 246 21.86 -2.57 -5.38
CA THR A 246 22.27 -2.63 -3.98
C THR A 246 22.57 -4.07 -3.54
N LEU A 247 21.86 -5.06 -4.12
CA LEU A 247 22.05 -6.49 -3.85
C LEU A 247 23.13 -7.14 -4.74
N ASN A 248 23.90 -6.35 -5.50
CA ASN A 248 24.91 -6.82 -6.46
C ASN A 248 24.39 -7.77 -7.55
N LEU A 249 23.13 -7.57 -7.98
CA LEU A 249 22.47 -8.36 -9.02
C LEU A 249 22.34 -7.57 -10.33
N ALA A 250 22.42 -8.25 -11.48
CA ALA A 250 22.11 -7.61 -12.76
C ALA A 250 20.62 -7.28 -12.88
N TYR A 251 20.34 -6.07 -13.37
CA TYR A 251 19.00 -5.65 -13.76
C TYR A 251 18.97 -5.34 -15.27
N PRO A 252 17.98 -5.85 -16.02
CA PRO A 252 16.88 -6.71 -15.56
C PRO A 252 17.34 -8.16 -15.27
N PRO A 253 16.73 -8.87 -14.30
CA PRO A 253 17.13 -10.24 -13.99
C PRO A 253 16.91 -11.17 -15.18
N THR A 254 17.96 -11.88 -15.58
CA THR A 254 17.85 -12.98 -16.54
C THR A 254 17.54 -14.26 -15.78
N PHE A 255 16.29 -14.68 -15.78
CA PHE A 255 15.93 -15.99 -15.23
C PHE A 255 16.50 -17.08 -16.15
N SER A 256 17.36 -17.94 -15.61
CA SER A 256 17.91 -19.10 -16.31
C SER A 256 16.77 -19.88 -16.98
N ASN A 257 16.73 -19.83 -18.32
CA ASN A 257 15.87 -20.62 -19.21
C ASN A 257 14.34 -20.58 -19.02
N CYS A 258 13.73 -19.45 -18.64
CA CYS A 258 12.25 -19.34 -18.68
C CYS A 258 11.70 -18.54 -19.89
N PHE A 259 12.51 -17.72 -20.57
CA PHE A 259 11.98 -16.69 -21.47
C PHE A 259 12.17 -16.93 -22.98
N ARG A 260 12.83 -18.03 -23.40
CA ARG A 260 13.21 -18.22 -24.83
C ARG A 260 12.66 -19.45 -25.54
N SER A 261 12.01 -20.38 -24.85
CA SER A 261 11.55 -21.64 -25.46
C SER A 261 10.04 -21.71 -25.68
N LEU A 262 9.45 -20.64 -26.23
CA LEU A 262 8.19 -20.75 -26.96
C LEU A 262 8.44 -20.17 -28.35
N PRO A 263 8.31 -20.97 -29.43
CA PRO A 263 8.48 -20.46 -30.78
C PRO A 263 7.50 -19.31 -31.00
N ALA A 264 7.99 -18.22 -31.58
CA ALA A 264 7.25 -16.98 -31.83
C ALA A 264 6.06 -17.12 -32.81
N SER A 265 5.65 -18.34 -33.15
CA SER A 265 4.51 -18.70 -33.98
C SER A 265 3.39 -19.23 -33.08
N ASP A 266 2.47 -18.33 -32.74
CA ASP A 266 1.05 -18.54 -32.36
C ASP A 266 0.66 -17.58 -31.24
N LYS A 267 0.74 -16.30 -31.60
CA LYS A 267 0.14 -15.20 -30.86
C LYS A 267 -1.38 -15.35 -30.99
N GLU A 268 -2.05 -15.78 -29.92
CA GLU A 268 -3.25 -15.08 -29.41
C GLU A 268 -3.90 -15.63 -28.13
N VAL A 269 -3.49 -16.78 -27.60
CA VAL A 269 -3.97 -17.26 -26.30
C VAL A 269 -2.80 -17.75 -25.45
N VAL A 270 -2.08 -16.80 -24.85
CA VAL A 270 -1.23 -17.15 -23.68
C VAL A 270 -2.20 -17.53 -22.58
N ASP A 271 -2.36 -18.82 -22.32
CA ASP A 271 -3.12 -19.32 -21.19
C ASP A 271 -2.52 -18.71 -19.92
N LYS A 272 -3.36 -18.03 -19.13
CA LYS A 272 -2.93 -17.36 -17.89
C LYS A 272 -2.30 -18.31 -16.89
N GLU A 273 -2.64 -19.60 -17.01
CA GLU A 273 -2.09 -20.69 -16.21
C GLU A 273 -0.63 -20.96 -16.56
N ILE A 274 -0.24 -20.84 -17.83
CA ILE A 274 1.17 -20.96 -18.28
C ILE A 274 1.98 -19.77 -17.75
N LEU A 275 1.45 -18.56 -17.85
CA LEU A 275 2.15 -17.39 -17.30
C LEU A 275 2.16 -17.37 -15.77
N HIS A 276 1.17 -17.97 -15.11
CA HIS A 276 1.24 -18.22 -13.66
C HIS A 276 2.29 -19.28 -13.33
N SER A 277 2.44 -20.29 -14.18
CA SER A 277 3.41 -21.36 -13.97
C SER A 277 4.85 -20.94 -14.11
N GLU A 278 5.14 -20.14 -15.12
CA GLU A 278 6.44 -19.51 -15.31
C GLU A 278 6.83 -18.60 -14.14
N ARG A 279 5.89 -17.83 -13.58
CA ARG A 279 6.17 -16.90 -12.47
C ARG A 279 6.58 -17.61 -11.19
N VAL A 280 5.87 -18.69 -10.84
CA VAL A 280 6.16 -19.46 -9.63
C VAL A 280 7.43 -20.30 -9.83
N ALA A 281 7.70 -20.77 -11.05
CA ALA A 281 9.00 -21.36 -11.40
C ALA A 281 10.14 -20.36 -11.21
N ALA A 282 9.97 -19.11 -11.64
CA ALA A 282 10.98 -18.06 -11.46
C ALA A 282 11.30 -17.77 -9.98
N LEU A 283 10.33 -17.92 -9.07
CA LEU A 283 10.56 -17.79 -7.62
C LEU A 283 11.34 -18.98 -7.04
N ASN A 284 11.34 -20.13 -7.73
CA ASN A 284 12.02 -21.34 -7.28
C ASN A 284 13.36 -21.59 -7.97
N MET A 285 13.87 -20.62 -8.73
CA MET A 285 15.20 -20.70 -9.34
C MET A 285 16.13 -19.69 -8.69
N ASP A 286 17.39 -20.07 -8.52
CA ASP A 286 18.41 -19.17 -8.01
C ASP A 286 18.94 -18.27 -9.15
N ILE A 287 19.33 -17.03 -8.85
CA ILE A 287 19.86 -16.09 -9.85
C ILE A 287 21.26 -16.53 -10.27
N SER A 288 21.54 -16.47 -11.57
CA SER A 288 22.92 -16.37 -12.06
C SER A 288 23.51 -15.02 -11.61
N VAL A 289 24.33 -15.04 -10.56
CA VAL A 289 25.20 -13.91 -10.20
C VAL A 289 26.08 -13.60 -11.42
N ASN A 290 26.26 -12.32 -11.73
CA ASN A 290 27.01 -11.90 -12.91
C ASN A 290 28.34 -12.64 -13.00
N ALA A 291 28.60 -13.18 -14.19
CA ALA A 291 29.81 -13.88 -14.58
C ALA A 291 31.03 -12.94 -14.64
N SER A 292 31.44 -12.41 -13.48
CA SER A 292 32.78 -11.91 -13.22
C SER A 292 33.47 -12.86 -12.24
N GLY A 293 33.78 -14.06 -12.73
CA GLY A 293 34.99 -14.82 -12.35
C GLY A 293 35.32 -15.05 -10.87
N MET A 294 34.38 -14.99 -9.93
CA MET A 294 34.59 -15.43 -8.55
C MET A 294 33.42 -16.31 -8.15
N SER A 295 33.62 -17.62 -8.15
CA SER A 295 32.70 -18.57 -7.55
C SER A 295 32.70 -18.34 -6.04
N VAL A 296 31.84 -17.44 -5.57
CA VAL A 296 31.55 -17.29 -4.15
C VAL A 296 30.65 -18.47 -3.77
N PRO A 297 31.07 -19.35 -2.85
CA PRO A 297 30.27 -20.49 -2.44
C PRO A 297 28.99 -19.99 -1.74
N ALA A 298 27.85 -20.42 -2.29
CA ALA A 298 26.53 -20.52 -1.66
C ALA A 298 26.29 -19.58 -0.46
N ALA A 299 25.66 -18.41 -0.69
CA ALA A 299 24.78 -17.63 0.23
C ALA A 299 25.14 -17.51 1.73
N SER A 300 26.34 -17.90 2.15
CA SER A 300 26.78 -18.06 3.55
C SER A 300 27.98 -17.18 3.86
N SER A 301 28.69 -16.71 2.82
CA SER A 301 29.89 -15.87 2.89
C SER A 301 29.61 -14.38 2.68
N LEU A 302 28.60 -14.00 1.88
CA LEU A 302 28.24 -12.57 1.69
C LEU A 302 27.48 -11.97 2.88
N ASP A 303 26.75 -12.79 3.64
CA ASP A 303 26.14 -12.38 4.91
C ASP A 303 27.19 -12.18 6.02
N GLN A 304 28.41 -12.73 5.87
CA GLN A 304 29.49 -12.52 6.85
C GLN A 304 30.24 -11.21 6.60
N GLU A 305 30.49 -10.83 5.35
CA GLU A 305 31.30 -9.65 5.02
C GLU A 305 30.53 -8.31 5.12
N GLU A 306 29.21 -8.28 4.84
CA GLU A 306 28.40 -7.06 5.06
C GLU A 306 27.96 -6.87 6.53
N GLU A 307 27.87 -7.95 7.33
CA GLU A 307 27.49 -7.85 8.76
C GLU A 307 28.70 -7.66 9.69
N GLU A 308 29.92 -8.08 9.33
CA GLU A 308 31.15 -7.67 10.06
C GLU A 308 31.50 -6.19 9.83
N GLY A 309 31.06 -5.59 8.73
CA GLY A 309 31.23 -4.15 8.43
C GLY A 309 30.15 -3.24 9.04
N ALA A 310 29.13 -3.81 9.70
CA ALA A 310 28.16 -3.07 10.47
C ALA A 310 28.54 -3.03 11.97
N ASP A 311 29.84 -2.88 12.25
CA ASP A 311 30.25 -2.16 13.46
C ASP A 311 29.67 -0.74 13.34
N PHE A 312 28.47 -0.58 13.90
CA PHE A 312 27.89 0.71 14.16
C PHE A 312 28.89 1.42 15.09
N ASP A 313 29.70 2.32 14.51
CA ASP A 313 30.62 3.18 15.24
C ASP A 313 29.78 4.20 16.02
N TYR A 314 29.11 3.71 17.07
CA TYR A 314 28.26 4.47 17.96
C TYR A 314 29.19 5.22 18.91
N PHE A 315 29.47 6.48 18.59
CA PHE A 315 30.12 7.40 19.51
C PHE A 315 29.18 7.66 20.70
N PRO A 316 29.42 7.09 21.89
CA PRO A 316 28.54 7.25 23.03
C PRO A 316 28.70 8.67 23.55
N THR A 317 27.63 9.46 23.53
CA THR A 317 27.61 10.76 24.22
C THR A 317 27.07 10.64 25.65
N ASN A 318 26.36 9.55 26.00
CA ASN A 318 25.90 9.23 27.35
C ASN A 318 25.94 7.71 27.61
N ALA A 319 26.52 7.27 28.73
CA ALA A 319 27.00 5.89 28.92
C ALA A 319 25.98 4.85 29.44
N GLU A 320 24.87 5.25 30.07
CA GLU A 320 24.01 4.30 30.81
C GLU A 320 22.64 4.05 30.14
N ALA A 321 21.92 5.10 29.71
CA ALA A 321 20.59 4.96 29.10
C ALA A 321 20.61 4.44 27.65
N ASP A 322 21.76 4.49 26.99
CA ASP A 322 21.93 4.02 25.61
C ASP A 322 22.53 2.60 25.54
N ALA A 323 23.14 2.10 26.62
CA ALA A 323 23.64 0.72 26.69
C ALA A 323 22.50 -0.31 26.62
N GLU A 324 21.39 -0.09 27.34
CA GLU A 324 20.20 -0.97 27.28
C GLU A 324 19.56 -0.96 25.88
N LYS A 325 19.53 0.20 25.21
CA LYS A 325 19.01 0.30 23.84
C LYS A 325 19.90 -0.44 22.87
N VAL A 326 21.23 -0.26 22.96
CA VAL A 326 22.20 -0.97 22.12
C VAL A 326 22.10 -2.48 22.32
N GLU A 327 21.94 -2.94 23.57
CA GLU A 327 21.75 -4.37 23.84
C GLU A 327 20.41 -4.89 23.30
N ALA A 328 19.34 -4.11 23.41
CA ALA A 328 18.05 -4.45 22.80
C ALA A 328 18.14 -4.54 21.26
N TYR A 329 18.88 -3.63 20.61
CA TYR A 329 19.15 -3.68 19.18
C TYR A 329 19.97 -4.92 18.79
N LYS A 330 20.99 -5.28 19.56
CA LYS A 330 21.77 -6.52 19.34
C LYS A 330 20.89 -7.77 19.44
N ARG A 331 20.06 -7.88 20.49
CA ARG A 331 19.11 -9.00 20.64
C ARG A 331 18.10 -9.06 19.50
N GLU A 332 17.63 -7.93 18.99
CA GLU A 332 16.72 -7.89 17.85
C GLU A 332 17.43 -8.31 16.55
N ALA A 333 18.67 -7.88 16.34
CA ALA A 333 19.49 -8.31 15.21
C ALA A 333 19.76 -9.83 15.24
N GLU A 334 20.06 -10.40 16.40
CA GLU A 334 20.21 -11.85 16.55
C GLU A 334 18.92 -12.62 16.23
N LYS A 335 17.77 -12.12 16.67
CA LYS A 335 16.46 -12.70 16.33
C LYS A 335 16.22 -12.66 14.83
N VAL A 336 16.57 -11.55 14.16
CA VAL A 336 16.46 -11.44 12.70
C VAL A 336 17.41 -12.42 12.01
N ARG A 337 18.63 -12.61 12.52
CA ARG A 337 19.60 -13.58 11.99
C ARG A 337 19.12 -15.01 12.11
N LYS A 338 18.52 -15.39 13.25
CA LYS A 338 17.87 -16.70 13.42
C LYS A 338 16.72 -16.88 12.43
N LEU A 339 15.89 -15.86 12.27
CA LEU A 339 14.75 -15.87 11.36
C LEU A 339 15.19 -16.04 9.89
N LYS A 340 16.26 -15.36 9.45
CA LYS A 340 16.84 -15.53 8.09
C LYS A 340 17.21 -16.99 7.76
N ARG A 341 17.53 -17.82 8.78
CA ARG A 341 17.99 -19.21 8.64
C ARG A 341 16.96 -20.23 9.16
N LEU A 342 15.70 -19.82 9.38
CA LEU A 342 14.69 -20.63 10.05
C LEU A 342 14.42 -21.99 9.39
N PHE A 343 14.41 -22.03 8.05
CA PHE A 343 14.16 -23.26 7.29
C PHE A 343 15.40 -23.75 6.54
N GLU A 344 16.59 -23.34 6.96
CA GLU A 344 17.83 -23.76 6.33
C GLU A 344 18.01 -25.28 6.43
N GLY A 345 18.28 -25.93 5.30
CA GLY A 345 18.42 -27.40 5.21
C GLY A 345 17.10 -28.17 5.10
N LEU A 346 15.94 -27.53 5.28
CA LEU A 346 14.65 -28.19 5.07
C LEU A 346 14.32 -28.34 3.58
N LYS A 347 13.95 -29.55 3.19
CA LYS A 347 13.35 -29.84 1.90
C LYS A 347 11.84 -30.01 2.07
N VAL A 348 11.07 -29.13 1.44
CA VAL A 348 9.63 -29.04 1.55
C VAL A 348 8.97 -29.36 0.21
N PHE A 349 8.02 -30.30 0.23
CA PHE A 349 7.22 -30.66 -0.94
C PHE A 349 5.80 -30.08 -0.85
N LEU A 350 5.35 -29.38 -1.89
CA LEU A 350 4.03 -28.76 -1.96
C LEU A 350 3.07 -29.61 -2.79
N ASN A 351 1.92 -29.97 -2.19
CA ASN A 351 0.89 -30.76 -2.88
C ASN A 351 0.05 -29.92 -3.87
N ARG A 352 -0.83 -30.57 -4.64
CA ARG A 352 -1.67 -29.97 -5.70
C ARG A 352 -2.50 -28.78 -5.25
N GLU A 353 -3.03 -28.84 -4.04
CA GLU A 353 -4.09 -27.95 -3.54
C GLU A 353 -3.57 -26.67 -2.92
N VAL A 354 -2.36 -26.74 -2.37
CA VAL A 354 -1.82 -25.65 -1.58
C VAL A 354 -1.39 -24.50 -2.50
N PRO A 355 -1.58 -23.24 -2.07
CA PRO A 355 -1.24 -22.08 -2.89
C PRO A 355 0.29 -21.95 -3.01
N ARG A 356 0.82 -22.32 -4.18
CA ARG A 356 2.28 -22.43 -4.42
C ARG A 356 2.99 -21.09 -4.35
N GLU A 357 2.49 -20.05 -5.02
CA GLU A 357 3.16 -18.74 -5.07
C GLU A 357 3.48 -18.13 -3.69
N PRO A 358 2.51 -17.98 -2.76
CA PRO A 358 2.80 -17.43 -1.43
C PRO A 358 3.66 -18.37 -0.57
N LEU A 359 3.48 -19.69 -0.67
CA LEU A 359 4.27 -20.65 0.10
C LEU A 359 5.71 -20.73 -0.37
N THR A 360 5.95 -20.76 -1.69
CA THR A 360 7.29 -20.72 -2.26
C THR A 360 8.02 -19.46 -1.85
N LEU A 361 7.35 -18.29 -1.91
CA LEU A 361 7.91 -17.03 -1.44
C LEU A 361 8.31 -17.10 0.04
N ALA A 362 7.40 -17.56 0.90
CA ALA A 362 7.63 -17.67 2.34
C ALA A 362 8.81 -18.63 2.65
N LEU A 363 8.76 -19.86 2.13
CA LEU A 363 9.76 -20.89 2.41
C LEU A 363 11.14 -20.53 1.85
N ARG A 364 11.22 -20.06 0.59
CA ARG A 364 12.49 -19.66 -0.03
C ARG A 364 13.14 -18.47 0.68
N SER A 365 12.34 -17.52 1.18
CA SER A 365 12.85 -16.34 1.90
C SER A 365 13.59 -16.69 3.20
N PHE A 366 13.36 -17.87 3.76
CA PHE A 366 13.98 -18.36 5.00
C PHE A 366 14.92 -19.55 4.79
N GLY A 367 15.32 -19.81 3.53
CA GLY A 367 16.36 -20.80 3.20
C GLY A 367 15.89 -22.23 2.94
N ALA A 368 14.58 -22.50 2.89
CA ALA A 368 14.08 -23.82 2.54
C ALA A 368 14.20 -24.11 1.04
N LYS A 369 14.38 -25.39 0.68
CA LYS A 369 14.29 -25.86 -0.70
C LYS A 369 12.87 -26.36 -0.96
N VAL A 370 12.23 -25.82 -2.01
CA VAL A 370 10.83 -26.11 -2.34
C VAL A 370 10.75 -26.87 -3.65
N SER A 371 9.88 -27.86 -3.71
CA SER A 371 9.49 -28.52 -4.95
C SER A 371 8.01 -28.89 -4.95
N TRP A 372 7.53 -29.30 -6.12
CA TRP A 372 6.19 -29.78 -6.40
C TRP A 372 6.27 -30.82 -7.51
N ASP A 373 5.15 -31.46 -7.84
CA ASP A 373 5.12 -32.46 -8.90
C ASP A 373 5.44 -31.87 -10.29
N LYS A 374 6.33 -32.54 -11.03
CA LYS A 374 6.83 -32.13 -12.35
C LYS A 374 5.74 -32.06 -13.40
N THR A 375 4.73 -32.92 -13.31
CA THR A 375 3.65 -32.98 -14.31
C THR A 375 2.68 -31.82 -14.21
N MET A 376 2.54 -31.30 -12.99
CA MET A 376 1.58 -30.25 -12.68
C MET A 376 2.05 -28.88 -13.15
N PHE A 377 3.35 -28.61 -13.00
CA PHE A 377 3.84 -27.25 -13.00
C PHE A 377 5.35 -27.18 -13.25
N VAL A 378 5.77 -26.26 -14.11
CA VAL A 378 7.19 -26.06 -14.45
C VAL A 378 7.99 -25.53 -13.25
N GLY A 379 9.30 -25.78 -13.20
CA GLY A 379 10.18 -25.30 -12.12
C GLY A 379 10.24 -26.18 -10.87
N ALA A 380 9.82 -27.44 -10.96
CA ALA A 380 10.07 -28.45 -9.93
C ALA A 380 11.57 -28.81 -9.85
N THR A 381 12.10 -28.93 -8.65
CA THR A 381 13.53 -29.20 -8.39
C THR A 381 13.79 -30.68 -8.09
N PHE A 382 12.94 -31.31 -7.27
CA PHE A 382 12.98 -32.73 -6.90
C PHE A 382 11.60 -33.40 -6.99
N PRO A 383 11.53 -34.71 -7.32
CA PRO A 383 10.26 -35.45 -7.44
C PRO A 383 9.67 -35.84 -6.07
N GLU A 384 8.41 -36.29 -6.06
CA GLU A 384 7.75 -36.77 -4.84
C GLU A 384 8.42 -38.01 -4.23
N ASP A 385 9.14 -38.81 -5.01
CA ASP A 385 9.78 -40.05 -4.52
C ASP A 385 11.11 -39.82 -3.77
N ASP A 386 11.59 -38.58 -3.65
CA ASP A 386 12.88 -38.28 -3.03
C ASP A 386 12.85 -38.46 -1.51
N GLU A 387 13.55 -39.45 -0.96
CA GLU A 387 13.61 -39.73 0.49
C GLU A 387 14.21 -38.60 1.33
N THR A 388 14.95 -37.67 0.71
CA THR A 388 15.55 -36.53 1.41
C THR A 388 14.57 -35.44 1.78
N ILE A 389 13.30 -35.54 1.35
CA ILE A 389 12.23 -34.60 1.71
C ILE A 389 11.92 -34.73 3.20
N THR A 390 11.92 -33.60 3.91
CA THR A 390 11.66 -33.56 5.35
C THR A 390 10.19 -33.31 5.68
N HIS A 391 9.56 -32.39 4.94
CA HIS A 391 8.20 -31.93 5.19
C HIS A 391 7.38 -31.95 3.90
N GLN A 392 6.14 -32.43 3.98
CA GLN A 392 5.18 -32.41 2.88
C GLN A 392 3.94 -31.63 3.31
N ILE A 393 3.67 -30.51 2.62
CA ILE A 393 2.56 -29.61 2.96
C ILE A 393 1.30 -30.05 2.22
N VAL A 394 0.25 -30.37 2.98
CA VAL A 394 -1.00 -30.91 2.44
C VAL A 394 -2.21 -30.30 3.16
N ASP A 395 -3.28 -30.06 2.40
CA ASP A 395 -4.54 -29.47 2.86
C ASP A 395 -5.72 -30.42 2.61
N ARG A 396 -5.49 -31.73 2.81
CA ARG A 396 -6.51 -32.80 2.74
C ARG A 396 -6.71 -33.44 4.10
N PRO A 397 -7.93 -33.92 4.40
CA PRO A 397 -8.18 -34.68 5.61
C PRO A 397 -7.44 -36.03 5.63
N SER A 398 -7.17 -36.63 4.48
CA SER A 398 -6.45 -37.91 4.38
C SER A 398 -5.66 -38.01 3.07
N ILE A 399 -4.51 -38.67 3.14
CA ILE A 399 -3.64 -38.96 2.00
C ILE A 399 -3.51 -40.48 1.85
N GLY A 400 -3.62 -40.98 0.61
CA GLY A 400 -3.52 -42.41 0.32
C GLY A 400 -2.10 -42.99 0.41
N LYS A 401 -1.09 -42.25 -0.09
CA LYS A 401 0.32 -42.66 -0.01
C LYS A 401 1.04 -41.82 1.03
N GLN A 402 1.57 -42.46 2.07
CA GLN A 402 2.36 -41.80 3.11
C GLN A 402 3.75 -42.42 3.17
N TYR A 403 4.76 -41.57 3.25
CA TYR A 403 6.14 -41.96 3.46
C TYR A 403 6.49 -41.75 4.94
N ILE A 404 7.09 -42.76 5.57
CA ILE A 404 7.44 -42.73 7.00
C ILE A 404 8.55 -41.71 7.28
N SER A 405 9.39 -41.41 6.28
CA SER A 405 10.53 -40.50 6.40
C SER A 405 10.16 -39.01 6.47
N ARG A 406 8.86 -38.65 6.42
CA ARG A 406 8.41 -37.27 6.21
C ARG A 406 7.30 -36.86 7.17
N TYR A 407 7.28 -35.58 7.51
CA TYR A 407 6.18 -34.98 8.26
C TYR A 407 5.12 -34.40 7.33
N TYR A 408 3.87 -34.81 7.53
CA TYR A 408 2.72 -34.29 6.79
C TYR A 408 2.04 -33.18 7.60
N VAL A 409 2.24 -31.93 7.17
CA VAL A 409 1.78 -30.74 7.90
C VAL A 409 0.86 -29.87 7.06
N GLN A 410 -0.04 -29.16 7.72
CA GLN A 410 -0.92 -28.19 7.06
C GLN A 410 -0.20 -26.87 6.74
N PRO A 411 -0.62 -26.12 5.70
CA PRO A 411 0.05 -24.88 5.29
C PRO A 411 0.21 -23.83 6.40
N GLN A 412 -0.71 -23.82 7.37
CA GLN A 412 -0.70 -22.86 8.47
C GLN A 412 0.59 -22.94 9.31
N TRP A 413 1.18 -24.14 9.44
CA TRP A 413 2.44 -24.35 10.18
C TRP A 413 3.57 -23.44 9.69
N VAL A 414 3.66 -23.21 8.37
CA VAL A 414 4.69 -22.35 7.78
C VAL A 414 4.51 -20.91 8.24
N PHE A 415 3.28 -20.40 8.17
CA PHE A 415 2.97 -19.00 8.50
C PHE A 415 3.12 -18.74 10.00
N ASP A 416 2.66 -19.67 10.83
CA ASP A 416 2.77 -19.56 12.28
C ASP A 416 4.24 -19.65 12.74
N SER A 417 5.04 -20.54 12.15
CA SER A 417 6.49 -20.64 12.44
C SER A 417 7.25 -19.36 12.09
N ILE A 418 6.91 -18.72 10.97
CA ILE A 418 7.53 -17.44 10.57
C ILE A 418 7.20 -16.33 11.57
N ASN A 419 5.95 -16.26 12.01
CA ASN A 419 5.50 -15.22 12.94
C ASN A 419 6.01 -15.44 14.36
N ALA A 420 6.08 -16.70 14.80
CA ALA A 420 6.69 -17.10 16.07
C ALA A 420 8.22 -16.90 16.07
N LYS A 421 8.83 -16.81 14.88
CA LYS A 421 10.29 -16.71 14.66
C LYS A 421 11.04 -17.95 15.15
N GLU A 422 10.33 -19.08 15.26
CA GLU A 422 10.80 -20.37 15.76
C GLU A 422 10.01 -21.47 15.05
N LEU A 423 10.60 -22.67 14.93
CA LEU A 423 9.92 -23.83 14.39
C LEU A 423 8.89 -24.33 15.41
N VAL A 424 7.62 -24.10 15.11
CA VAL A 424 6.52 -24.53 15.97
C VAL A 424 6.39 -26.05 15.92
N PRO A 425 6.02 -26.73 17.02
CA PRO A 425 5.84 -28.18 17.03
C PRO A 425 4.87 -28.65 15.95
N VAL A 426 5.29 -29.64 15.17
CA VAL A 426 4.52 -30.15 14.01
C VAL A 426 3.26 -30.90 14.43
N GLU A 427 3.18 -31.42 15.67
CA GLU A 427 2.06 -32.26 16.10
C GLU A 427 0.72 -31.51 16.07
N LYS A 428 0.74 -30.21 16.37
CA LYS A 428 -0.44 -29.34 16.36
C LYS A 428 -1.00 -29.08 14.96
N TYR A 429 -0.22 -29.41 13.91
CA TYR A 429 -0.54 -29.11 12.51
C TYR A 429 -0.60 -30.37 11.63
N PHE A 430 -0.67 -31.56 12.23
CA PHE A 430 -0.89 -32.79 11.49
C PHE A 430 -2.27 -32.81 10.81
N LEU A 431 -2.42 -33.71 9.85
CA LEU A 431 -3.65 -33.89 9.09
C LEU A 431 -4.79 -34.31 10.03
N GLY A 432 -5.95 -33.66 9.91
CA GLY A 432 -7.14 -33.97 10.69
C GLY A 432 -7.17 -33.43 12.13
N VAL A 433 -6.08 -32.79 12.59
CA VAL A 433 -6.03 -32.12 13.90
C VAL A 433 -6.73 -30.76 13.82
N THR A 434 -7.41 -30.37 14.91
CA THR A 434 -7.95 -29.01 15.07
C THR A 434 -6.81 -28.01 15.21
N LEU A 435 -6.66 -27.15 14.20
CA LEU A 435 -5.57 -26.19 14.11
C LEU A 435 -5.64 -25.12 15.21
N PRO A 436 -4.49 -24.64 15.71
CA PRO A 436 -4.42 -23.45 16.55
C PRO A 436 -5.00 -22.21 15.82
N PRO A 437 -5.48 -21.20 16.55
CA PRO A 437 -6.01 -19.98 15.94
C PRO A 437 -4.89 -19.19 15.23
N HIS A 438 -5.12 -18.82 13.97
CA HIS A 438 -4.18 -18.01 13.20
C HIS A 438 -4.27 -16.53 13.59
N LEU A 439 -3.33 -16.05 14.41
CA LEU A 439 -3.30 -14.68 14.92
C LEU A 439 -2.58 -13.72 13.97
N SER A 440 -3.09 -12.49 13.86
CA SER A 440 -2.46 -11.43 13.07
C SER A 440 -1.21 -10.89 13.78
N PRO A 441 -0.03 -10.90 13.11
CA PRO A 441 1.18 -10.28 13.64
C PRO A 441 1.19 -8.75 13.45
N PHE A 442 0.17 -8.19 12.79
CA PHE A 442 -0.03 -6.77 12.55
C PHE A 442 -0.90 -6.15 13.66
N ILE A 443 -0.32 -5.99 14.85
CA ILE A 443 -0.99 -5.32 15.98
C ILE A 443 -0.60 -3.83 15.92
N ASP A 444 -1.58 -2.95 15.71
CA ASP A 444 -1.39 -1.49 15.70
C ASP A 444 -1.23 -1.00 17.15
N THR A 445 -0.01 -1.02 17.71
CA THR A 445 0.29 -0.48 19.05
C THR A 445 -0.23 0.95 19.34
N THR A 446 -0.64 1.69 18.31
CA THR A 446 -1.19 3.06 18.37
C THR A 446 -2.71 3.14 18.59
N LYS A 447 -3.49 2.05 18.38
CA LYS A 447 -4.95 2.07 18.56
C LYS A 447 -5.31 1.31 19.83
N THR A 448 -5.88 2.02 20.81
CA THR A 448 -6.29 1.49 22.12
C THR A 448 -7.45 0.50 22.08
N GLU A 449 -8.09 0.31 20.93
CA GLU A 449 -9.23 -0.59 20.75
C GLU A 449 -8.83 -1.77 19.86
N HIS A 450 -8.33 -2.83 20.48
CA HIS A 450 -8.14 -4.11 19.81
C HIS A 450 -9.11 -5.14 20.38
N TYR A 451 -9.93 -5.71 19.50
CA TYR A 451 -10.62 -6.95 19.78
C TYR A 451 -9.56 -8.04 19.93
N VAL A 452 -9.31 -8.45 21.16
CA VAL A 452 -8.55 -9.66 21.48
C VAL A 452 -9.58 -10.79 21.45
N PRO A 453 -9.48 -11.75 20.50
CA PRO A 453 -10.37 -12.91 20.52
C PRO A 453 -10.21 -13.68 21.84
N PRO A 454 -11.28 -14.22 22.43
CA PRO A 454 -11.21 -14.95 23.70
C PRO A 454 -10.30 -16.19 23.63
N GLU A 455 -10.05 -16.76 22.43
CA GLU A 455 -9.08 -17.86 22.27
C GLU A 455 -7.61 -17.40 22.39
N ALA A 456 -7.38 -16.08 22.33
CA ALA A 456 -6.12 -15.47 22.72
C ALA A 456 -6.03 -15.27 24.25
N GLU A 457 -6.88 -15.89 25.07
CA GLU A 457 -6.73 -15.92 26.53
C GLU A 457 -6.34 -17.33 27.05
N ASP A 458 -6.27 -18.34 26.18
CA ASP A 458 -5.89 -19.70 26.58
C ASP A 458 -4.39 -19.80 27.00
N PRO A 459 -4.08 -20.32 28.20
CA PRO A 459 -2.72 -20.42 28.72
C PRO A 459 -1.82 -21.38 27.91
N GLU A 460 -2.41 -22.35 27.20
CA GLU A 460 -1.66 -23.27 26.33
C GLU A 460 -1.09 -22.61 25.06
N ASN A 461 -1.58 -21.41 24.71
CA ASN A 461 -1.11 -20.59 23.59
C ASN A 461 -0.21 -19.42 24.02
N GLU A 462 0.17 -19.33 25.31
CA GLU A 462 1.10 -18.30 25.81
C GLU A 462 2.53 -18.47 25.27
N ALA A 463 2.96 -19.71 25.01
CA ALA A 463 4.29 -20.01 24.48
C ALA A 463 4.51 -19.48 23.04
N LEU A 464 3.45 -19.12 22.32
CA LEU A 464 3.48 -18.59 20.95
C LEU A 464 3.52 -17.04 20.92
N ARG A 465 3.68 -16.36 22.07
CA ARG A 465 3.57 -14.90 22.19
C ARG A 465 4.90 -14.21 22.52
N ASP A 466 5.16 -13.10 21.84
CA ASP A 466 6.24 -12.17 22.21
C ASP A 466 5.89 -11.50 23.58
N PRO A 467 6.77 -11.54 24.60
CA PRO A 467 6.47 -11.04 25.96
C PRO A 467 6.24 -9.52 26.06
N LYS A 468 6.59 -8.77 25.01
CA LYS A 468 6.26 -7.33 24.90
C LYS A 468 4.75 -7.06 24.74
N ASN A 469 3.94 -8.05 24.37
CA ASN A 469 2.48 -7.93 24.28
C ASN A 469 1.76 -7.98 25.64
N ILE A 470 2.42 -8.49 26.70
CA ILE A 470 1.81 -8.75 28.02
C ILE A 470 1.52 -7.44 28.78
N GLN A 471 2.42 -6.45 28.70
CA GLN A 471 2.27 -5.17 29.42
C GLN A 471 1.11 -4.30 28.91
N THR A 472 0.67 -4.51 27.67
CA THR A 472 -0.48 -3.81 27.07
C THR A 472 -1.83 -4.44 27.43
N LEU A 473 -1.86 -5.73 27.77
CA LEU A 473 -3.11 -6.48 28.01
C LEU A 473 -3.72 -6.19 29.40
N SER A 474 -2.90 -5.93 30.42
CA SER A 474 -3.38 -5.69 31.79
C SER A 474 -4.10 -4.33 31.99
N LYS A 475 -3.99 -3.40 31.03
CA LYS A 475 -4.61 -2.07 31.11
C LYS A 475 -6.04 -2.00 30.54
N VAL A 476 -6.54 -3.06 29.89
CA VAL A 476 -7.82 -3.05 29.14
C VAL A 476 -9.03 -3.51 29.98
N ARG A 477 -8.94 -3.39 31.31
CA ARG A 477 -9.91 -3.99 32.25
C ARG A 477 -11.29 -3.31 32.35
N LYS A 478 -11.65 -2.39 31.44
CA LYS A 478 -12.98 -1.75 31.40
C LYS A 478 -13.60 -1.87 30.01
N GLY A 479 -14.67 -2.66 29.91
CA GLY A 479 -15.36 -2.94 28.65
C GLY A 479 -16.08 -1.70 28.05
N PRO A 480 -16.25 -1.65 26.72
CA PRO A 480 -16.76 -0.48 25.98
C PRO A 480 -18.22 -0.12 26.26
N ARG A 481 -19.01 -1.02 26.87
CA ARG A 481 -20.43 -0.76 27.18
C ARG A 481 -20.61 0.11 28.43
N GLN A 482 -19.72 -0.03 29.41
CA GLN A 482 -19.73 0.77 30.64
C GLN A 482 -19.07 2.14 30.44
N LEU A 483 -18.01 2.25 29.62
CA LEU A 483 -17.41 3.54 29.30
C LEU A 483 -18.34 4.44 28.47
N ARG A 484 -19.09 3.88 27.50
CA ARG A 484 -20.06 4.68 26.73
C ARG A 484 -21.26 5.13 27.57
N GLN A 485 -21.67 4.34 28.56
CA GLN A 485 -22.70 4.75 29.51
C GLN A 485 -22.19 5.84 30.46
N GLN A 486 -20.94 5.72 30.95
CA GLN A 486 -20.32 6.74 31.80
C GLN A 486 -20.06 8.05 31.03
N GLN A 487 -19.58 7.98 29.79
CA GLN A 487 -19.39 9.17 28.95
C GLN A 487 -20.72 9.83 28.56
N ALA A 488 -21.76 9.04 28.28
CA ALA A 488 -23.09 9.60 28.02
C ALA A 488 -23.74 10.21 29.27
N GLU A 489 -23.46 9.67 30.47
CA GLU A 489 -23.87 10.29 31.74
C GLU A 489 -23.07 11.55 32.07
N GLU A 490 -21.77 11.58 31.78
CA GLU A 490 -20.92 12.77 31.97
C GLU A 490 -21.28 13.90 30.98
N ASP A 491 -21.56 13.57 29.72
CA ASP A 491 -21.98 14.54 28.71
C ASP A 491 -23.37 15.12 29.04
N LYS A 492 -24.31 14.29 29.54
CA LYS A 492 -25.61 14.76 30.03
C LYS A 492 -25.47 15.69 31.24
N LYS A 493 -24.63 15.33 32.22
CA LYS A 493 -24.38 16.20 33.38
C LYS A 493 -23.77 17.54 32.98
N ARG A 494 -22.89 17.56 31.96
CA ARG A 494 -22.32 18.80 31.42
C ARG A 494 -23.32 19.66 30.66
N GLU A 495 -24.29 19.07 29.99
CA GLU A 495 -25.38 19.82 29.35
C GLU A 495 -26.34 20.40 30.41
N GLU A 496 -26.69 19.63 31.44
CA GLU A 496 -27.53 20.10 32.55
C GLU A 496 -26.86 21.21 33.38
N GLU A 497 -25.54 21.15 33.56
CA GLU A 497 -24.76 22.18 34.27
C GLU A 497 -24.69 23.49 33.47
N LYS A 498 -24.57 23.41 32.14
CA LYS A 498 -24.61 24.58 31.25
C LYS A 498 -26.00 25.22 31.20
N GLU A 499 -27.07 24.42 31.14
CA GLU A 499 -28.43 24.96 31.21
C GLU A 499 -28.69 25.66 32.55
N ARG A 500 -28.14 25.14 33.66
CA ARG A 500 -28.19 25.82 34.97
C ARG A 500 -27.41 27.14 34.98
N GLU A 501 -26.20 27.18 34.42
CA GLU A 501 -25.42 28.42 34.32
C GLU A 501 -26.10 29.48 33.43
N GLU A 502 -26.77 29.05 32.35
CA GLU A 502 -27.55 29.96 31.49
C GLU A 502 -28.81 30.49 32.21
N LEU A 503 -29.50 29.65 33.01
CA LEU A 503 -30.63 30.06 33.84
C LEU A 503 -30.22 30.97 35.01
N GLU A 504 -29.07 30.74 35.63
CA GLU A 504 -28.53 31.63 36.66
C GLU A 504 -28.10 32.98 36.09
N ASN A 505 -27.47 33.00 34.90
CA ASN A 505 -27.16 34.26 34.22
C ASN A 505 -28.41 35.02 33.76
N ALA A 506 -29.47 34.32 33.36
CA ALA A 506 -30.75 34.95 33.01
C ALA A 506 -31.43 35.60 34.23
N LYS A 507 -31.39 34.95 35.40
CA LYS A 507 -31.87 35.54 36.67
C LYS A 507 -31.02 36.72 37.13
N LYS A 508 -29.70 36.66 36.93
CA LYS A 508 -28.80 37.75 37.28
C LYS A 508 -28.99 38.99 36.39
N CYS A 509 -29.54 38.82 35.19
CA CYS A 509 -29.94 39.93 34.33
C CYS A 509 -31.30 40.52 34.71
N SER A 510 -32.26 39.74 35.22
CA SER A 510 -33.53 40.26 35.70
C SER A 510 -33.41 41.03 37.01
N ASP A 511 -32.53 40.62 37.92
CA ASP A 511 -32.31 41.31 39.21
C ASP A 511 -31.57 42.66 39.06
N THR A 512 -30.96 42.94 37.89
CA THR A 512 -30.35 44.25 37.56
C THR A 512 -31.30 45.23 36.87
N GLU A 513 -32.49 44.79 36.44
CA GLU A 513 -33.49 45.67 35.81
C GLU A 513 -34.56 46.16 36.82
N GLU A 514 -34.58 45.64 38.06
CA GLU A 514 -35.50 46.06 39.13
C GLU A 514 -34.86 47.02 40.17
N GLU A 515 -33.57 47.39 40.04
CA GLU A 515 -32.89 48.37 40.92
C GLU A 515 -32.62 49.75 40.26
N GLU A 516 -33.12 50.00 39.03
CA GLU A 516 -32.97 51.30 38.34
C GLU A 516 -34.30 52.09 38.14
N ASP A 517 -35.42 51.70 38.79
CA ASP A 517 -36.73 52.37 38.64
C ASP A 517 -37.39 52.79 39.97
N GLU A 518 -36.58 53.25 40.95
CA GLU A 518 -37.06 53.90 42.19
C GLU A 518 -36.28 55.19 42.52
N GLY A 519 -36.12 56.08 41.55
CA GLY A 519 -35.55 57.39 41.83
C GLY A 519 -35.63 58.36 40.68
N GLU A 520 -36.79 58.98 40.47
CA GLU A 520 -36.97 60.36 39.95
C GLU A 520 -38.47 60.63 39.72
N ASP A 521 -39.21 60.97 40.78
CA ASP A 521 -40.52 61.62 40.69
C ASP A 521 -40.71 62.48 41.94
N GLU A 522 -40.23 63.73 41.90
CA GLU A 522 -40.72 64.89 42.67
C GLU A 522 -39.87 66.11 42.29
N GLU A 523 -40.43 67.00 41.45
CA GLU A 523 -40.32 68.48 41.54
C GLU A 523 -40.87 69.12 40.24
N GLU A 524 -42.19 69.35 40.21
CA GLU A 524 -42.76 70.49 39.49
C GLU A 524 -42.88 71.66 40.48
N GLU A 525 -42.20 72.79 40.24
CA GLU A 525 -42.76 74.10 40.59
C GLU A 525 -42.13 75.25 39.77
N GLU A 526 -43.04 76.01 39.16
CA GLU A 526 -42.98 77.43 38.80
C GLU A 526 -42.08 77.95 37.66
N GLY A 527 -42.68 78.79 36.79
CA GLY A 527 -41.94 79.85 36.10
C GLY A 527 -42.34 80.17 34.66
N SER A 528 -43.57 80.65 34.47
CA SER A 528 -43.99 81.38 33.27
C SER A 528 -43.10 82.59 32.94
N GLY A 529 -42.93 82.90 31.65
CA GLY A 529 -42.87 84.31 31.22
C GLY A 529 -41.83 84.68 30.14
N ASP A 530 -42.32 84.67 28.89
CA ASP A 530 -42.53 85.90 28.11
C ASP A 530 -41.57 86.35 27.00
N GLU A 531 -42.23 86.74 25.89
CA GLU A 531 -41.89 87.69 24.80
C GLU A 531 -40.53 87.61 24.07
N GLY A 532 -40.42 87.78 22.75
CA GLY A 532 -41.36 88.23 21.72
C GLY A 532 -40.58 88.74 20.50
N LEU A 533 -41.18 88.53 19.32
CA LEU A 533 -41.18 89.37 18.12
C LEU A 533 -39.89 89.66 17.33
N GLY A 534 -40.00 89.43 16.02
CA GLY A 534 -39.10 89.89 14.97
C GLY A 534 -39.31 89.13 13.66
#